data_AF-A0A538PWQ3-F1
#
_entry.id   AF-A0A538PWQ3-F1
#
_cell.length_a   1.000
_cell.length_b   1.000
_cell.length_c   1.000
_cell.angle_alpha   90.00
_cell.angle_beta   90.00
_cell.angle_gamma   90.00
#
_symmetry.space_group_name_H-M   'P 1'
#
loop_
_entity.id
_entity.type
_entity.pdbx_description
1 polymer ?
#
loop_
_entity_poly.entity_id
_entity_poly.type
_entity_poly.pdbx_seq_one_letter_code
_entity_poly.pdbx_strand_id
1 'polypeptide(L)'
;MDDHPSASITARSSGRIPLAKPRWGFWKGALTGVAVEVPALTAAIWVLARLGIGNPDVPVMQIMRLTAVFAGVAAIFTAGGIGRLSAYASIDGGRRRAVFVAARAHAVASAGLVLIAAIPQGHLPGHSLAWLAYPAAGVVTGAASGALIGLVCGGTAPVELADVWSLARKPSEALLSWLDPRELVRLGAAVRHRTSHLFEGMFDPAPPPPPDAKPPAADDPSPPAKSE
;
A
#
# COMPACT_ATOMS: atom_id res chain seq x y z
N MET A 1 -38.54 27.60 -40.70
CA MET A 1 -38.39 28.72 -39.77
C MET A 1 -38.71 28.19 -38.38
N ASP A 2 -37.80 27.94 -37.47
CA ASP A 2 -36.35 28.04 -37.42
C ASP A 2 -35.88 27.16 -36.25
N ASP A 3 -34.58 26.92 -36.24
CA ASP A 3 -33.85 25.88 -35.55
C ASP A 3 -33.68 26.01 -34.03
N HIS A 4 -33.39 24.83 -33.47
CA HIS A 4 -32.46 24.50 -32.38
C HIS A 4 -32.95 24.29 -30.92
N PRO A 5 -32.50 23.18 -30.29
CA PRO A 5 -32.78 22.83 -28.91
C PRO A 5 -31.76 23.48 -27.97
N SER A 6 -32.23 24.20 -26.97
CA SER A 6 -31.38 24.76 -25.91
C SER A 6 -31.36 23.82 -24.71
N ALA A 7 -30.55 22.78 -24.79
CA ALA A 7 -30.11 22.02 -23.62
C ALA A 7 -29.23 22.94 -22.75
N SER A 8 -29.82 23.61 -21.76
CA SER A 8 -29.05 24.30 -20.73
C SER A 8 -28.51 23.28 -19.73
N ILE A 9 -27.32 22.75 -20.04
CA ILE A 9 -26.46 22.08 -19.07
C ILE A 9 -25.90 23.17 -18.15
N THR A 10 -26.60 23.44 -17.05
CA THR A 10 -26.16 24.45 -16.08
C THR A 10 -25.58 23.77 -14.85
N ALA A 11 -24.25 23.86 -14.76
CA ALA A 11 -23.45 23.88 -13.53
C ALA A 11 -23.57 22.66 -12.59
N ARG A 12 -22.79 21.61 -12.89
CA ARG A 12 -22.27 20.71 -11.86
C ARG A 12 -21.31 21.54 -10.98
N SER A 13 -21.86 22.13 -9.92
CA SER A 13 -21.15 22.78 -8.82
C SER A 13 -20.15 21.79 -8.22
N SER A 14 -18.94 21.75 -8.76
CA SER A 14 -17.80 21.18 -8.06
C SER A 14 -17.36 22.20 -7.03
N GLY A 15 -18.13 22.30 -5.94
CA GLY A 15 -17.65 22.87 -4.70
C GLY A 15 -16.48 22.02 -4.21
N ARG A 16 -15.28 22.26 -4.77
CA ARG A 16 -14.03 21.79 -4.18
C ARG A 16 -13.88 22.60 -2.90
N ILE A 17 -14.51 22.12 -1.82
CA ILE A 17 -14.06 22.44 -0.47
C ILE A 17 -12.54 22.20 -0.52
N PRO A 18 -11.70 23.20 -0.19
CA PRO A 18 -10.26 23.03 -0.19
C PRO A 18 -9.94 21.97 0.87
N LEU A 19 -9.89 20.71 0.44
CA LEU A 19 -9.51 19.58 1.26
C LEU A 19 -8.07 19.84 1.68
N ALA A 20 -7.92 20.22 2.95
CA ALA A 20 -6.64 20.53 3.56
C ALA A 20 -5.65 19.41 3.24
N LYS A 21 -4.54 19.78 2.60
CA LYS A 21 -3.48 18.86 2.19
C LYS A 21 -3.07 17.99 3.39
N PRO A 22 -3.26 16.66 3.37
CA PRO A 22 -2.94 15.79 4.51
C PRO A 22 -1.42 15.74 4.73
N ARG A 23 -0.90 16.60 5.61
CA ARG A 23 0.55 16.69 5.94
C ARG A 23 1.06 15.42 6.62
N TRP A 24 0.17 14.65 7.25
CA TRP A 24 0.45 13.37 7.91
C TRP A 24 0.82 12.25 6.93
N GLY A 25 0.43 12.33 5.65
CA GLY A 25 0.75 11.29 4.66
C GLY A 25 2.26 11.08 4.49
N PHE A 26 3.05 12.16 4.60
CA PHE A 26 4.51 12.06 4.56
C PHE A 26 5.08 11.25 5.72
N TRP A 27 4.70 11.60 6.94
CA TRP A 27 5.24 10.98 8.14
C TRP A 27 4.83 9.50 8.26
N LYS A 28 3.56 9.17 7.95
CA LYS A 28 3.11 7.77 7.91
C LYS A 28 3.87 6.95 6.87
N GLY A 29 4.06 7.52 5.67
CA GLY A 29 4.83 6.90 4.60
C GLY A 29 6.30 6.69 4.99
N ALA A 30 6.95 7.72 5.55
CA ALA A 30 8.34 7.65 5.98
C ALA A 30 8.55 6.59 7.07
N LEU A 31 7.69 6.55 8.08
CA LEU A 31 7.79 5.57 9.18
C LEU A 31 7.52 4.15 8.70
N THR A 32 6.54 3.96 7.81
CA THR A 32 6.31 2.67 7.16
C THR A 32 7.53 2.26 6.32
N GLY A 33 8.12 3.24 5.62
CA GLY A 33 9.32 3.03 4.83
C GLY A 33 10.53 2.58 5.65
N VAL A 34 10.74 3.15 6.84
CA VAL A 34 11.81 2.70 7.77
C VAL A 34 11.69 1.21 8.08
N ALA A 35 10.48 0.73 8.34
CA ALA A 35 10.24 -0.66 8.70
C ALA A 35 10.28 -1.61 7.49
N VAL A 36 9.91 -1.16 6.29
CA VAL A 36 9.67 -2.04 5.13
C VAL A 36 10.77 -1.95 4.07
N GLU A 37 11.31 -0.76 3.77
CA GLU A 37 12.18 -0.58 2.61
C GLU A 37 13.51 -1.29 2.74
N VAL A 38 14.20 -1.14 3.88
CA VAL A 38 15.53 -1.76 4.06
C VAL A 38 15.45 -3.28 4.00
N PRO A 39 14.52 -3.96 4.70
CA PRO A 39 14.33 -5.40 4.55
C PRO A 39 13.94 -5.81 3.12
N ALA A 40 13.04 -5.06 2.47
CA ALA A 40 12.57 -5.38 1.13
C ALA A 40 13.69 -5.27 0.08
N LEU A 41 14.48 -4.20 0.10
CA LEU A 41 15.64 -4.01 -0.78
C LEU A 41 16.73 -5.07 -0.51
N THR A 42 16.97 -5.40 0.76
CA THR A 42 17.91 -6.46 1.15
C THR A 42 17.46 -7.81 0.59
N ALA A 43 16.18 -8.14 0.74
CA ALA A 43 15.60 -9.38 0.22
C ALA A 43 15.71 -9.43 -1.31
N ALA A 44 15.46 -8.32 -2.02
CA ALA A 44 15.60 -8.25 -3.46
C ALA A 44 17.04 -8.58 -3.92
N ILE A 45 18.05 -7.97 -3.28
CA ILE A 45 19.46 -8.24 -3.60
C ILE A 45 19.83 -9.68 -3.26
N TRP A 46 19.39 -10.18 -2.11
CA TRP A 46 19.67 -11.55 -1.69
C TRP A 46 19.04 -12.58 -2.64
N VAL A 47 17.79 -12.38 -3.06
CA VAL A 47 17.13 -13.24 -4.05
C VAL A 47 17.87 -13.19 -5.38
N LEU A 48 18.26 -12.01 -5.86
CA LEU A 48 19.07 -11.90 -7.09
C LEU A 48 20.38 -12.67 -6.98
N ALA A 49 21.08 -12.56 -5.85
CA ALA A 49 22.32 -13.31 -5.60
C ALA A 49 22.07 -14.83 -5.62
N ARG A 50 20.94 -15.30 -5.09
CA ARG A 50 20.53 -16.72 -5.13
C ARG A 50 20.16 -17.20 -6.53
N LEU A 51 19.75 -16.30 -7.41
CA LEU A 51 19.48 -16.58 -8.83
C LEU A 51 20.75 -16.50 -9.69
N GLY A 52 21.94 -16.35 -9.09
CA GLY A 52 23.21 -16.25 -9.80
C GLY A 52 23.51 -14.84 -10.32
N ILE A 53 22.74 -13.83 -9.91
CA ILE A 53 22.93 -12.42 -10.28
C ILE A 53 23.51 -11.69 -9.08
N GLY A 54 24.85 -11.67 -9.01
CA GLY A 54 25.62 -11.14 -7.89
C GLY A 54 26.42 -12.24 -7.20
N ASN A 55 26.86 -11.99 -5.96
CA ASN A 55 27.64 -12.94 -5.17
C ASN A 55 26.77 -13.63 -4.10
N PRO A 56 26.55 -14.97 -4.18
CA PRO A 56 25.74 -15.72 -3.23
C PRO A 56 26.40 -15.92 -1.86
N ASP A 57 27.72 -15.72 -1.76
CA ASP A 57 28.52 -15.93 -0.54
C ASP A 57 28.47 -14.74 0.42
N VAL A 58 27.92 -13.61 -0.01
CA VAL A 58 27.81 -12.41 0.84
C VAL A 58 26.75 -12.66 1.92
N PRO A 59 27.09 -12.50 3.22
CA PRO A 59 26.14 -12.69 4.29
C PRO A 59 25.02 -11.64 4.24
N VAL A 60 23.78 -12.06 4.48
CA VAL A 60 22.58 -11.19 4.44
C VAL A 60 22.75 -9.94 5.29
N MET A 61 23.38 -10.08 6.46
CA MET A 61 23.65 -8.96 7.38
C MET A 61 24.55 -7.89 6.76
N GLN A 62 25.51 -8.27 5.92
CA GLN A 62 26.36 -7.32 5.20
C GLN A 62 25.57 -6.61 4.10
N ILE A 63 24.76 -7.34 3.33
CA ILE A 63 23.87 -6.77 2.31
C ILE A 63 22.96 -5.71 2.95
N MET A 64 22.37 -6.06 4.09
CA MET A 64 21.46 -5.18 4.83
C MET A 64 22.14 -3.91 5.33
N ARG A 65 23.34 -4.03 5.94
CA ARG A 65 24.12 -2.87 6.41
C ARG A 65 24.46 -1.92 5.27
N LEU A 66 24.95 -2.45 4.15
CA LEU A 66 25.27 -1.65 2.97
C LEU A 66 24.01 -1.00 2.38
N THR A 67 22.92 -1.75 2.26
CA THR A 67 21.63 -1.24 1.78
C THR A 67 21.13 -0.10 2.65
N ALA A 68 21.20 -0.24 3.98
CA ALA A 68 20.79 0.80 4.92
C ALA A 68 21.64 2.08 4.76
N VAL A 69 22.95 1.95 4.62
CA VAL A 69 23.87 3.10 4.49
C VAL A 69 23.68 3.83 3.16
N PHE A 70 23.58 3.10 2.05
CA PHE A 70 23.59 3.70 0.72
C PHE A 70 22.20 4.05 0.19
N ALA A 71 21.18 3.25 0.49
CA ALA A 71 19.82 3.45 -0.02
C ALA A 71 18.82 3.88 1.07
N GLY A 72 19.14 3.71 2.35
CA GLY A 72 18.17 3.89 3.45
C GLY A 72 17.53 5.27 3.49
N VAL A 73 18.34 6.35 3.45
CA VAL A 73 17.82 7.72 3.47
C VAL A 73 16.94 7.99 2.25
N ALA A 74 17.43 7.64 1.05
CA ALA A 74 16.67 7.82 -0.19
C ALA A 74 15.34 7.04 -0.17
N ALA A 75 15.35 5.82 0.36
CA ALA A 75 14.16 4.98 0.48
C ALA A 75 13.14 5.57 1.47
N ILE A 76 13.57 6.13 2.61
CA ILE A 76 12.69 6.79 3.58
C ILE A 76 12.01 8.02 2.95
N PHE A 77 12.77 8.88 2.26
CA PHE A 77 12.21 10.04 1.59
C PHE A 77 11.25 9.65 0.45
N THR A 78 11.58 8.60 -0.29
CA THR A 78 10.73 8.02 -1.34
C THR A 78 9.41 7.53 -0.74
N ALA A 79 9.46 6.72 0.31
CA ALA A 79 8.28 6.22 1.01
C ALA A 79 7.43 7.35 1.60
N GLY A 80 8.05 8.40 2.15
CA GLY A 80 7.34 9.60 2.61
C GLY A 80 6.63 10.35 1.48
N GLY A 81 7.30 10.56 0.34
CA GLY A 81 6.68 11.14 -0.86
C GLY A 81 5.48 10.32 -1.34
N ILE A 82 5.61 9.00 -1.35
CA ILE A 82 4.57 8.07 -1.79
C ILE A 82 3.41 8.01 -0.80
N GLY A 83 3.67 8.09 0.50
CA GLY A 83 2.64 8.23 1.52
C GLY A 83 1.79 9.49 1.33
N ARG A 84 2.39 10.61 0.92
CA ARG A 84 1.62 11.81 0.52
C ARG A 84 0.76 11.53 -0.71
N LEU A 85 1.33 10.96 -1.76
CA LEU A 85 0.60 10.65 -3.00
C LEU A 85 -0.58 9.72 -2.73
N SER A 86 -0.37 8.69 -1.92
CA SER A 86 -1.41 7.76 -1.46
C SER A 86 -2.53 8.48 -0.71
N ALA A 87 -2.18 9.38 0.22
CA ALA A 87 -3.15 10.13 1.00
C ALA A 87 -3.97 11.10 0.15
N TYR A 88 -3.44 11.63 -0.95
CA TYR A 88 -4.23 12.39 -1.93
C TYR A 88 -5.14 11.48 -2.74
N ALA A 89 -4.60 10.40 -3.27
CA ALA A 89 -5.35 9.45 -4.09
C ALA A 89 -6.50 8.78 -3.32
N SER A 90 -6.39 8.67 -1.99
CA SER A 90 -7.48 8.17 -1.14
C SER A 90 -8.66 9.13 -1.01
N ILE A 91 -8.40 10.44 -1.04
CA ILE A 91 -9.46 11.46 -1.01
C ILE A 91 -10.25 11.42 -2.32
N ASP A 92 -9.57 11.28 -3.46
CA ASP A 92 -10.20 11.34 -4.78
C ASP A 92 -10.87 10.03 -5.23
N GLY A 93 -10.44 8.88 -4.72
CA GLY A 93 -10.92 7.58 -5.21
C GLY A 93 -10.87 6.45 -4.19
N GLY A 94 -10.76 6.78 -2.91
CA GLY A 94 -10.74 5.82 -1.82
C GLY A 94 -9.48 4.95 -1.78
N ARG A 95 -9.52 3.95 -0.90
CA ARG A 95 -8.36 3.11 -0.57
C ARG A 95 -7.78 2.35 -1.76
N ARG A 96 -8.62 1.84 -2.67
CA ARG A 96 -8.15 1.09 -3.85
C ARG A 96 -7.29 1.96 -4.77
N ARG A 97 -7.71 3.20 -5.01
CA ARG A 97 -6.95 4.16 -5.82
C ARG A 97 -5.64 4.56 -5.14
N ALA A 98 -5.68 4.75 -3.82
CA ALA A 98 -4.49 5.02 -3.01
C ALA A 98 -3.42 3.93 -3.16
N VAL A 99 -3.81 2.67 -2.99
CA VAL A 99 -2.94 1.49 -3.16
C VAL A 99 -2.36 1.42 -4.56
N PHE A 100 -3.19 1.58 -5.59
CA PHE A 100 -2.74 1.50 -6.97
C PHE A 100 -1.75 2.61 -7.34
N VAL A 101 -2.04 3.85 -6.96
CA VAL A 101 -1.15 4.99 -7.21
C VAL A 101 0.18 4.81 -6.47
N ALA A 102 0.13 4.41 -5.20
CA ALA A 102 1.32 4.19 -4.40
C ALA A 102 2.18 3.05 -4.96
N ALA A 103 1.59 1.91 -5.30
CA ALA A 103 2.29 0.77 -5.91
C ALA A 103 3.01 1.17 -7.20
N ARG A 104 2.35 1.91 -8.10
CA ARG A 104 2.96 2.36 -9.36
C ARG A 104 4.09 3.36 -9.14
N ALA A 105 3.89 4.35 -8.27
CA ALA A 105 4.91 5.35 -7.97
C ALA A 105 6.15 4.69 -7.34
N HIS A 106 5.94 3.77 -6.42
CA HIS A 106 7.01 3.07 -5.72
C HIS A 106 7.75 2.08 -6.60
N ALA A 107 7.05 1.39 -7.51
CA ALA A 107 7.68 0.50 -8.49
C ALA A 107 8.72 1.24 -9.34
N VAL A 108 8.40 2.46 -9.82
CA VAL A 108 9.33 3.26 -10.62
C VAL A 108 10.51 3.72 -9.76
N ALA A 109 10.27 4.18 -8.53
CA ALA A 109 11.33 4.66 -7.65
C ALA A 109 12.28 3.54 -7.20
N SER A 110 11.75 2.36 -6.84
CA SER A 110 12.55 1.24 -6.34
C SER A 110 13.42 0.58 -7.40
N ALA A 111 13.12 0.75 -8.69
CA ALA A 111 14.03 0.35 -9.75
C ALA A 111 15.42 1.00 -9.57
N GLY A 112 15.44 2.29 -9.20
CA GLY A 112 16.68 3.01 -8.88
C GLY A 112 17.24 2.65 -7.50
N LEU A 113 16.40 2.47 -6.48
CA LEU A 113 16.86 2.14 -5.12
C LEU A 113 17.59 0.80 -5.05
N VAL A 114 17.12 -0.22 -5.79
CA VAL A 114 17.81 -1.52 -5.85
C VAL A 114 19.17 -1.38 -6.52
N LEU A 115 19.29 -0.58 -7.58
CA LEU A 115 20.58 -0.30 -8.21
C LEU A 115 21.55 0.39 -7.25
N ILE A 116 21.10 1.42 -6.54
CA ILE A 116 21.91 2.13 -5.53
C ILE A 116 22.37 1.17 -4.42
N ALA A 117 21.49 0.27 -3.98
CA ALA A 117 21.82 -0.71 -2.93
C ALA A 117 22.74 -1.85 -3.43
N ALA A 118 22.72 -2.16 -4.73
CA ALA A 118 23.54 -3.21 -5.34
C ALA A 118 24.98 -2.77 -5.62
N ILE A 119 25.23 -1.50 -6.00
CA ILE A 119 26.57 -1.00 -6.34
C ILE A 119 27.62 -1.28 -5.23
N PRO A 120 27.35 -1.00 -3.93
CA PRO A 120 28.32 -1.23 -2.86
C PRO A 120 28.68 -2.69 -2.63
N GLN A 121 27.91 -3.65 -3.20
CA GLN A 121 28.20 -5.08 -3.05
C GLN A 121 29.42 -5.52 -3.87
N GLY A 122 29.88 -4.70 -4.83
CA GLY A 122 31.11 -4.94 -5.61
C GLY A 122 31.04 -6.09 -6.61
N HIS A 123 29.94 -6.84 -6.67
CA HIS A 123 29.77 -8.01 -7.54
C HIS A 123 28.66 -7.73 -8.56
N LEU A 124 28.99 -6.89 -9.54
CA LEU A 124 28.08 -6.51 -10.62
C LEU A 124 28.22 -7.49 -11.80
N PRO A 125 27.13 -7.76 -12.54
CA PRO A 125 27.18 -8.68 -13.66
C PRO A 125 28.08 -8.13 -14.77
N GLY A 126 28.94 -9.00 -15.31
CA GLY A 126 29.79 -8.69 -16.46
C GLY A 126 29.03 -8.56 -17.79
N HIS A 127 27.81 -9.10 -17.87
CA HIS A 127 26.96 -9.06 -19.07
C HIS A 127 25.90 -7.95 -18.96
N SER A 128 25.78 -7.10 -19.98
CA SER A 128 24.90 -5.92 -19.97
C SER A 128 23.41 -6.25 -19.77
N LEU A 129 22.93 -7.43 -20.15
CA LEU A 129 21.51 -7.80 -19.96
C LEU A 129 21.17 -8.16 -18.52
N ALA A 130 22.12 -8.74 -17.76
CA ALA A 130 21.88 -9.10 -16.36
C ALA A 130 21.72 -7.86 -15.46
N TRP A 131 22.16 -6.69 -15.93
CA TRP A 131 21.88 -5.41 -15.27
C TRP A 131 20.39 -5.08 -15.19
N LEU A 132 19.56 -5.60 -16.11
CA LEU A 132 18.12 -5.37 -16.10
C LEU A 132 17.39 -6.11 -14.96
N ALA A 133 18.04 -7.11 -14.36
CA ALA A 133 17.45 -7.84 -13.26
C ALA A 133 17.31 -7.00 -11.99
N TYR A 134 18.23 -6.06 -11.72
CA TYR A 134 18.16 -5.14 -10.59
C TYR A 134 16.95 -4.18 -10.67
N PRO A 135 16.74 -3.41 -11.76
CA PRO A 135 15.55 -2.57 -11.88
C PRO A 135 14.28 -3.42 -11.96
N ALA A 136 14.29 -4.61 -12.57
CA ALA A 136 13.13 -5.49 -12.57
C ALA A 136 12.75 -5.96 -11.14
N ALA A 137 13.73 -6.39 -10.35
CA ALA A 137 13.51 -6.73 -8.94
C ALA A 137 13.04 -5.50 -8.14
N GLY A 138 13.59 -4.32 -8.44
CA GLY A 138 13.16 -3.06 -7.86
C GLY A 138 11.71 -2.70 -8.20
N VAL A 139 11.26 -2.92 -9.43
CA VAL A 139 9.86 -2.71 -9.84
C VAL A 139 8.92 -3.62 -9.04
N VAL A 140 9.23 -4.90 -8.93
CA VAL A 140 8.39 -5.88 -8.21
C VAL A 140 8.35 -5.58 -6.72
N THR A 141 9.52 -5.42 -6.11
CA THR A 141 9.65 -5.14 -4.68
C THR A 141 9.02 -3.80 -4.34
N GLY A 142 9.25 -2.79 -5.18
CA GLY A 142 8.67 -1.47 -5.02
C GLY A 142 7.15 -1.47 -5.16
N ALA A 143 6.59 -2.19 -6.13
CA ALA A 143 5.14 -2.33 -6.24
C ALA A 143 4.51 -2.92 -4.97
N ALA A 144 5.15 -3.93 -4.37
CA ALA A 144 4.71 -4.54 -3.13
C ALA A 144 4.81 -3.57 -1.93
N SER A 145 5.97 -2.92 -1.74
CA SER A 145 6.16 -1.91 -0.69
C SER A 145 5.23 -0.71 -0.84
N GLY A 146 5.06 -0.22 -2.07
CA GLY A 146 4.13 0.87 -2.40
C GLY A 146 2.68 0.50 -2.15
N ALA A 147 2.27 -0.75 -2.44
CA ALA A 147 0.93 -1.22 -2.10
C ALA A 147 0.71 -1.24 -0.58
N LEU A 148 1.69 -1.69 0.20
CA LEU A 148 1.66 -1.66 1.67
C LEU A 148 1.57 -0.22 2.20
N ILE A 149 2.42 0.69 1.73
CA ILE A 149 2.37 2.12 2.07
C ILE A 149 1.00 2.69 1.71
N GLY A 150 0.48 2.32 0.54
CA GLY A 150 -0.85 2.71 0.07
C GLY A 150 -1.98 2.20 0.95
N LEU A 151 -1.86 0.98 1.48
CA LEU A 151 -2.84 0.40 2.41
C LEU A 151 -2.82 1.12 3.77
N VAL A 152 -1.64 1.52 4.24
CA VAL A 152 -1.43 2.22 5.53
C VAL A 152 -1.83 3.70 5.43
N CYS A 153 -1.50 4.37 4.33
CA CYS A 153 -1.75 5.79 4.11
C CYS A 153 -3.10 6.08 3.44
N GLY A 154 -3.75 5.08 2.84
CA GLY A 154 -4.91 5.22 1.97
C GLY A 154 -6.29 5.29 2.63
N GLY A 155 -6.38 5.61 3.92
CA GLY A 155 -7.67 5.76 4.62
C GLY A 155 -7.51 6.41 5.99
N THR A 156 -8.63 6.60 6.70
CA THR A 156 -8.68 7.04 8.11
C THR A 156 -8.19 5.97 9.10
N ALA A 157 -7.42 4.98 8.62
CA ALA A 157 -6.99 3.85 9.42
C ALA A 157 -6.10 4.32 10.59
N PRO A 158 -6.37 3.84 11.83
CA PRO A 158 -5.70 4.26 13.04
C PRO A 158 -4.44 3.41 13.21
N VAL A 159 -3.50 3.55 12.28
CA VAL A 159 -2.11 3.28 12.67
C VAL A 159 -1.68 4.59 13.29
N GLU A 160 -1.76 4.67 14.62
CA GLU A 160 -1.26 5.85 15.32
C GLU A 160 0.22 5.98 15.02
N LEU A 161 0.68 7.22 14.87
CA LEU A 161 2.12 7.51 14.75
C LEU A 161 2.90 6.83 15.89
N ALA A 162 2.28 6.64 17.05
CA ALA A 162 2.82 5.92 18.21
C ALA A 162 3.14 4.44 17.92
N ASP A 163 2.26 3.70 17.22
CA ASP A 163 2.50 2.28 16.92
C ASP A 163 3.69 2.12 15.97
N VAL A 164 3.77 2.96 14.93
CA VAL A 164 4.88 2.92 13.97
C VAL A 164 6.17 3.45 14.59
N TRP A 165 6.08 4.45 15.47
CA TRP A 165 7.22 4.98 16.20
C TRP A 165 7.75 3.99 17.26
N SER A 166 6.88 3.17 17.87
CA SER A 166 7.29 2.08 18.76
C SER A 166 8.10 1.02 18.01
N LEU A 167 7.66 0.69 16.78
CA LEU A 167 8.36 -0.24 15.89
C LEU A 167 9.70 0.34 15.42
N ALA A 168 9.75 1.66 15.16
CA ALA A 168 10.97 2.36 14.74
C ALA A 168 11.99 2.57 15.87
N ARG A 169 11.56 2.67 17.15
CA ARG A 169 12.45 2.85 18.31
C ARG A 169 13.25 1.61 18.68
N LYS A 170 12.82 0.43 18.26
CA LYS A 170 13.51 -0.84 18.55
C LYS A 170 13.93 -1.56 17.26
N PRO A 171 14.85 -0.98 16.48
CA PRO A 171 15.28 -1.57 15.21
C PRO A 171 15.93 -2.94 15.42
N SER A 172 16.56 -3.20 16.56
CA SER A 172 17.13 -4.50 16.91
C SER A 172 16.08 -5.60 17.12
N GLU A 173 14.95 -5.30 17.76
CA GLU A 173 13.84 -6.26 17.94
C GLU A 173 13.09 -6.50 16.62
N ALA A 174 12.88 -5.46 15.81
CA ALA A 174 12.26 -5.61 14.49
C ALA A 174 13.15 -6.38 13.50
N LEU A 175 14.47 -6.22 13.59
CA LEU A 175 15.44 -7.00 12.81
C LEU A 175 15.53 -8.45 13.27
N LEU A 176 15.47 -8.70 14.59
CA LEU A 176 15.45 -10.05 15.16
C LEU A 176 14.12 -10.77 14.90
N SER A 177 12.98 -10.07 14.93
CA SER A 177 11.67 -10.65 14.63
C SER A 177 11.49 -10.98 13.15
N TRP A 178 12.10 -10.21 12.24
CA TRP A 178 12.12 -10.54 10.82
C TRP A 178 12.98 -11.77 10.49
N LEU A 179 14.00 -12.03 11.32
CA LEU A 179 14.87 -13.21 11.24
C LEU A 179 14.29 -14.46 11.93
N ASP A 180 13.25 -14.33 12.75
CA ASP A 180 12.67 -15.44 13.49
C ASP A 180 11.52 -16.11 12.71
N PRO A 181 11.67 -17.34 12.19
CA PRO A 181 10.66 -18.03 11.38
C PRO A 181 9.31 -18.17 12.07
N ARG A 182 9.28 -18.11 13.40
CA ARG A 182 8.08 -18.23 14.23
C ARG A 182 7.20 -16.98 14.17
N GLU A 183 7.78 -15.81 14.02
CA GLU A 183 7.06 -14.53 13.89
C GLU A 183 6.41 -14.41 12.51
N LEU A 184 7.07 -14.88 11.45
CA LEU A 184 6.48 -14.99 10.10
C LEU A 184 5.26 -15.93 10.07
N VAL A 185 5.33 -17.05 10.79
CA VAL A 185 4.19 -17.99 10.94
C VAL A 185 3.08 -17.36 11.79
N ARG A 186 3.41 -16.57 12.83
CA ARG A 186 2.43 -15.84 13.64
C ARG A 186 1.78 -14.68 12.88
N LEU A 187 2.53 -13.96 12.05
CA LEU A 187 2.00 -12.93 11.17
C LEU A 187 1.11 -13.56 10.09
N GLY A 188 1.52 -14.69 9.52
CA GLY A 188 0.69 -15.50 8.62
C GLY A 188 -0.59 -16.02 9.30
N ALA A 189 -0.50 -16.45 10.56
CA ALA A 189 -1.63 -16.89 11.36
C ALA A 189 -2.55 -15.73 11.75
N ALA A 190 -2.02 -14.56 12.11
CA ALA A 190 -2.79 -13.36 12.44
C ALA A 190 -3.48 -12.77 11.21
N VAL A 191 -2.82 -12.78 10.04
CA VAL A 191 -3.43 -12.40 8.77
C VAL A 191 -4.54 -13.40 8.40
N ARG A 192 -4.29 -14.71 8.55
CA ARG A 192 -5.30 -15.77 8.31
C ARG A 192 -6.50 -15.67 9.25
N HIS A 193 -6.26 -15.40 10.53
CA HIS A 193 -7.29 -15.22 11.55
C HIS A 193 -8.10 -13.94 11.29
N ARG A 194 -7.45 -12.87 10.80
CA ARG A 194 -8.13 -11.62 10.46
C ARG A 194 -8.91 -11.71 9.14
N THR A 195 -8.49 -12.55 8.19
CA THR A 195 -9.24 -12.80 6.95
C THR A 195 -10.34 -13.84 7.11
N SER A 196 -10.24 -14.80 8.04
CA SER A 196 -11.32 -15.77 8.29
C SER A 196 -12.58 -15.13 8.87
N HIS A 197 -12.46 -14.12 9.74
CA HIS A 197 -13.62 -13.38 10.27
C HIS A 197 -14.26 -12.41 9.26
N LEU A 198 -13.63 -12.17 8.09
CA LEU A 198 -14.26 -11.40 7.01
C LEU A 198 -15.23 -12.26 6.17
N PHE A 199 -15.24 -13.58 6.36
CA PHE A 199 -16.14 -14.51 5.67
C PHE A 199 -17.19 -15.15 6.59
N GLU A 200 -17.05 -15.04 7.92
CA GLU A 200 -18.10 -15.42 8.87
C GLU A 200 -19.27 -14.43 8.75
N GLY A 201 -20.43 -14.93 8.34
CA GLY A 201 -21.66 -14.15 8.12
C GLY A 201 -22.06 -13.96 6.64
N MET A 202 -21.20 -14.28 5.66
CA MET A 202 -21.59 -14.21 4.24
C MET A 202 -22.38 -15.45 3.75
N PHE A 203 -22.34 -16.54 4.51
CA PHE A 203 -23.00 -17.81 4.19
C PHE A 203 -24.03 -18.26 5.23
N ASP A 204 -24.30 -17.46 6.26
CA ASP A 204 -25.37 -17.76 7.21
C ASP A 204 -26.72 -17.46 6.56
N PRO A 205 -27.66 -18.41 6.54
CA PRO A 205 -28.99 -18.18 5.99
C PRO A 205 -29.68 -17.07 6.80
N ALA A 206 -30.31 -16.12 6.09
CA ALA A 206 -30.96 -14.96 6.70
C ALA A 206 -31.91 -15.40 7.84
N PRO A 207 -31.93 -14.67 8.97
CA PRO A 207 -32.75 -15.03 10.11
C PRO A 207 -34.24 -15.06 9.71
N PRO A 208 -35.01 -16.05 10.18
CA PRO A 208 -36.43 -16.14 9.85
C PRO A 208 -37.18 -14.90 10.35
N PRO A 209 -38.19 -14.42 9.61
CA PRO A 209 -38.94 -13.24 9.99
C PRO A 209 -39.65 -13.45 11.34
N PRO A 210 -39.80 -12.38 12.15
CA PRO A 210 -40.45 -12.47 13.46
C PRO A 210 -41.91 -12.92 13.33
N PRO A 211 -42.44 -13.69 14.32
CA PRO A 211 -43.74 -14.36 14.25
C PRO A 211 -44.95 -13.43 14.09
N ASP A 212 -44.79 -12.12 14.33
CA ASP A 212 -45.86 -11.12 14.22
C ASP A 212 -45.69 -10.17 13.03
N ALA A 213 -44.80 -10.49 12.08
CA ALA A 213 -44.71 -9.74 10.83
C ALA A 213 -45.95 -10.02 9.97
N LYS A 214 -46.94 -9.13 10.08
CA LYS A 214 -48.10 -9.08 9.19
C LYS A 214 -47.59 -9.05 7.74
N PRO A 215 -48.14 -9.88 6.82
CA PRO A 215 -47.68 -9.91 5.44
C PRO A 215 -47.72 -8.49 4.84
N PRO A 216 -46.69 -8.07 4.09
CA PRO A 216 -46.77 -6.82 3.36
C PRO A 216 -47.98 -6.90 2.43
N ALA A 217 -48.89 -5.94 2.56
CA ALA A 217 -50.03 -5.79 1.68
C ALA A 217 -49.51 -5.62 0.24
N ALA A 218 -50.08 -6.40 -0.67
CA ALA A 218 -49.76 -6.36 -2.09
C ALA A 218 -50.05 -4.96 -2.68
N ASP A 219 -49.23 -4.58 -3.66
CA ASP A 219 -49.22 -3.29 -4.33
C ASP A 219 -50.53 -2.90 -5.04
N ASP A 220 -50.73 -1.57 -5.05
CA ASP A 220 -51.42 -0.70 -6.02
C ASP A 220 -52.97 -0.70 -6.13
N PRO A 221 -53.62 0.43 -6.51
CA PRO A 221 -53.12 1.58 -7.31
C PRO A 221 -53.42 3.01 -6.77
N SER A 222 -52.71 4.02 -7.31
CA SER A 222 -53.01 5.48 -7.25
C SER A 222 -54.45 5.83 -7.72
N PRO A 223 -55.08 7.06 -7.56
CA PRO A 223 -54.54 8.45 -7.51
C PRO A 223 -55.40 9.43 -6.60
N PRO A 224 -55.60 10.75 -6.88
CA PRO A 224 -54.69 11.92 -6.94
C PRO A 224 -55.00 13.07 -5.91
N ALA A 225 -54.02 13.97 -5.77
CA ALA A 225 -54.03 15.44 -5.49
C ALA A 225 -55.18 16.17 -4.73
N LYS A 226 -54.78 17.14 -3.88
CA LYS A 226 -55.31 18.54 -3.71
C LYS A 226 -54.48 19.25 -2.60
N SER A 227 -53.61 20.20 -2.94
CA SER A 227 -53.85 21.66 -3.06
C SER A 227 -54.23 22.35 -1.74
N GLU A 228 -53.27 23.04 -1.13
CA GLU A 228 -53.38 24.41 -0.60
C GLU A 228 -51.99 25.06 -0.57
#